data_AF-A0AAU5TW79-F1
#
_entry.id   AF-A0AAU5TW79-F1
#
_cell.length_a   1.000
_cell.length_b   1.000
_cell.length_c   1.000
_cell.angle_alpha   90.00
_cell.angle_beta   90.00
_cell.angle_gamma   90.00
#
_symmetry.space_group_name_H-M   'P 1'
#
loop_
_entity.id
_entity.type
_entity.pdbx_description
1 polymer ?
#
loop_
_entity_poly.entity_id
_entity_poly.type
_entity_poly.pdbx_seq_one_letter_code
_entity_poly.pdbx_strand_id
1 'polypeptide(L)'
;MSRFRNTLAPAAAAVALTAFGALPPAAAHGRELWGDVTILPGRAGIVQIAGYEGDGLGAGSRLTLTAPEGAEVTDTPLAAHGYRGTVDTDRDSASYTWTGAADGRPWHGRSFPFVLAVPADAVPGTRLEGCAVRLTDERGTRKERGSCAVTVGLPEPTLTRPASGVALGARPGTGGTAYPGAQVTVRYEDTQDAGVTGQGPDLGTEVCTATAGRDGTWSCVPSTALPAGPGRLQATASYNGVAAVSEQIYVVVGKRR
;
A
#
# COMPACT_ATOMS: atom_id res chain seq x y z
N MET A 1 -66.37 -20.22 15.95
CA MET A 1 -66.84 -20.45 14.58
C MET A 1 -65.93 -19.68 13.62
N SER A 2 -65.40 -20.37 12.59
CA SER A 2 -64.77 -19.92 11.33
C SER A 2 -63.80 -18.72 11.34
N ARG A 3 -62.49 -18.89 11.18
CA ARG A 3 -61.71 -19.09 9.93
C ARG A 3 -62.04 -18.08 8.81
N PHE A 4 -61.07 -17.23 8.48
CA PHE A 4 -60.60 -17.03 7.10
C PHE A 4 -59.11 -16.59 7.08
N ARG A 5 -58.31 -17.34 6.31
CA ARG A 5 -56.93 -17.06 5.90
C ARG A 5 -56.95 -16.21 4.63
N ASN A 6 -55.94 -15.35 4.46
CA ASN A 6 -55.32 -14.96 3.18
C ASN A 6 -54.05 -14.15 3.54
N THR A 7 -52.85 -14.74 3.63
CA THR A 7 -51.84 -14.92 2.57
C THR A 7 -51.74 -13.78 1.55
N LEU A 8 -50.75 -12.90 1.72
CA LEU A 8 -50.07 -12.13 0.69
C LEU A 8 -48.60 -11.91 1.13
N ALA A 9 -47.67 -12.60 0.46
CA ALA A 9 -46.33 -12.11 0.14
C ALA A 9 -46.44 -11.36 -1.21
N PRO A 10 -45.54 -10.47 -1.67
CA PRO A 10 -44.06 -10.47 -1.58
C PRO A 10 -43.54 -9.06 -1.16
N ALA A 11 -42.27 -8.62 -1.17
CA ALA A 11 -41.05 -9.02 -1.84
C ALA A 11 -39.86 -8.59 -0.96
N ALA A 12 -38.88 -9.47 -0.79
CA ALA A 12 -37.58 -9.12 -0.23
C ALA A 12 -36.81 -8.33 -1.28
N ALA A 13 -36.63 -7.03 -1.06
CA ALA A 13 -35.67 -6.24 -1.79
C ALA A 13 -34.27 -6.59 -1.28
N ALA A 14 -33.52 -7.37 -2.07
CA ALA A 14 -32.10 -7.58 -1.86
C ALA A 14 -31.36 -6.26 -2.11
N VAL A 15 -30.99 -5.56 -1.05
CA VAL A 15 -30.06 -4.43 -1.14
C VAL A 15 -28.68 -5.02 -1.33
N ALA A 16 -28.16 -4.91 -2.56
CA ALA A 16 -26.79 -5.23 -2.89
C ALA A 16 -25.87 -4.25 -2.14
N LEU A 17 -25.26 -4.74 -1.06
CA LEU A 17 -24.11 -4.13 -0.41
C LEU A 17 -22.95 -4.09 -1.41
N THR A 18 -22.71 -2.94 -2.01
CA THR A 18 -21.46 -2.66 -2.74
C THR A 18 -20.41 -2.24 -1.72
N ALA A 19 -19.73 -3.24 -1.17
CA ALA A 19 -18.54 -3.03 -0.35
C ALA A 19 -17.39 -2.56 -1.27
N PHE A 20 -17.06 -1.28 -1.21
CA PHE A 20 -15.80 -0.77 -1.76
C PHE A 20 -14.72 -0.82 -0.67
N GLY A 21 -13.63 -1.52 -0.97
CA GLY A 21 -12.30 -1.17 -0.45
C GLY A 21 -11.77 -1.92 0.77
N ALA A 22 -12.12 -3.20 0.97
CA ALA A 22 -11.12 -4.09 1.57
C ALA A 22 -10.06 -4.33 0.49
N LEU A 23 -8.79 -3.98 0.75
CA LEU A 23 -7.68 -4.56 -0.01
C LEU A 23 -7.95 -6.07 -0.08
N PRO A 24 -7.97 -6.69 -1.28
CA PRO A 24 -8.11 -8.12 -1.32
C PRO A 24 -6.99 -8.69 -0.45
N PRO A 25 -7.26 -9.65 0.46
CA PRO A 25 -6.17 -10.49 0.94
C PRO A 25 -5.45 -11.03 -0.31
N ALA A 26 -4.15 -11.30 -0.21
CA ALA A 26 -3.29 -11.84 -1.26
C ALA A 26 -3.77 -13.22 -1.77
N ALA A 27 -4.98 -13.26 -2.35
CA ALA A 27 -5.83 -14.43 -2.52
C ALA A 27 -6.61 -14.26 -3.83
N ALA A 28 -5.89 -14.05 -4.93
CA ALA A 28 -6.42 -14.27 -6.28
C ALA A 28 -5.35 -14.78 -7.26
N HIS A 29 -4.15 -15.14 -6.78
CA HIS A 29 -3.17 -15.89 -7.57
C HIS A 29 -3.28 -17.35 -7.16
N GLY A 30 -3.95 -18.14 -8.00
CA GLY A 30 -4.34 -19.50 -7.66
C GLY A 30 -3.13 -20.40 -7.42
N ARG A 31 -3.03 -20.98 -6.22
CA ARG A 31 -2.18 -22.14 -5.87
C ARG A 31 -0.67 -22.02 -6.20
N GLU A 32 -0.21 -20.85 -6.62
CA GLU A 32 1.17 -20.59 -7.04
C GLU A 32 1.86 -19.77 -5.94
N LEU A 33 3.18 -19.94 -5.80
CA LEU A 33 3.97 -19.12 -4.90
C LEU A 33 3.89 -17.65 -5.34
N TRP A 34 3.40 -16.78 -4.46
CA TRP A 34 3.21 -15.38 -4.77
C TRP A 34 3.49 -14.47 -3.57
N GLY A 35 3.88 -13.24 -3.86
CA GLY A 35 3.83 -12.12 -2.91
C GLY A 35 3.87 -10.79 -3.64
N ASP A 36 3.41 -9.74 -2.98
CA ASP A 36 3.48 -8.38 -3.48
C ASP A 36 3.84 -7.41 -2.37
N VAL A 37 4.49 -6.30 -2.74
CA VAL A 37 4.89 -5.25 -1.82
C VAL A 37 5.07 -3.91 -2.55
N THR A 38 4.72 -2.82 -1.86
CA THR A 38 5.09 -1.46 -2.29
C THR A 38 6.17 -0.92 -1.36
N ILE A 39 7.30 -0.47 -1.92
CA ILE A 39 8.47 -0.01 -1.17
C ILE A 39 8.83 1.41 -1.63
N LEU A 40 8.98 2.34 -0.69
CA LEU A 40 9.40 3.70 -1.02
C LEU A 40 10.85 3.74 -1.51
N PRO A 41 11.23 4.69 -2.38
CA PRO A 41 12.62 4.91 -2.75
C PRO A 41 13.52 5.08 -1.52
N GLY A 42 14.67 4.41 -1.49
CA GLY A 42 15.65 4.50 -0.41
C GLY A 42 15.17 3.86 0.91
N ARG A 43 14.25 2.90 0.83
CA ARG A 43 13.71 2.15 1.96
C ARG A 43 13.79 0.65 1.70
N ALA A 44 13.69 -0.10 2.78
CA ALA A 44 13.48 -1.54 2.74
C ALA A 44 12.02 -1.87 3.06
N GLY A 45 11.49 -2.93 2.45
CA GLY A 45 10.15 -3.46 2.70
C GLY A 45 10.16 -4.98 2.72
N ILE A 46 9.12 -5.57 3.31
CA ILE A 46 9.00 -7.02 3.46
C ILE A 46 8.02 -7.55 2.41
N VAL A 47 8.50 -8.42 1.52
CA VAL A 47 7.63 -9.23 0.67
C VAL A 47 7.34 -10.56 1.37
N GLN A 48 6.06 -10.90 1.51
CA GLN A 48 5.62 -12.17 2.09
C GLN A 48 5.32 -13.16 0.97
N ILE A 49 6.13 -14.20 0.86
CA ILE A 49 5.93 -15.26 -0.13
C ILE A 49 5.11 -16.39 0.49
N ALA A 50 3.97 -16.70 -0.10
CA ALA A 50 3.06 -17.76 0.36
C ALA A 50 2.41 -18.48 -0.82
N GLY A 51 1.58 -19.48 -0.53
CA GLY A 51 0.71 -20.12 -1.55
C GLY A 51 1.11 -21.53 -1.97
N TYR A 52 2.16 -22.12 -1.40
CA TYR A 52 2.47 -23.53 -1.64
C TYR A 52 1.49 -24.44 -0.90
N GLU A 53 0.79 -25.30 -1.65
CA GLU A 53 -0.18 -26.27 -1.15
C GLU A 53 0.18 -27.72 -1.55
N GLY A 54 1.42 -27.96 -1.99
CA GLY A 54 1.90 -29.27 -2.42
C GLY A 54 2.29 -30.20 -1.27
N ASP A 55 2.88 -31.34 -1.63
CA ASP A 55 3.29 -32.37 -0.68
C ASP A 55 4.38 -31.90 0.31
N GLY A 56 4.50 -32.61 1.42
CA GLY A 56 5.59 -32.37 2.38
C GLY A 56 6.95 -32.60 1.73
N LEU A 57 7.86 -31.63 1.86
CA LEU A 57 9.24 -31.74 1.41
C LEU A 57 10.16 -32.03 2.60
N GLY A 58 11.20 -32.82 2.35
CA GLY A 58 12.16 -33.24 3.37
C GLY A 58 13.08 -32.12 3.85
N ALA A 59 13.85 -32.44 4.90
CA ALA A 59 14.97 -31.63 5.39
C ALA A 59 15.94 -31.32 4.23
N GLY A 60 16.37 -30.05 4.12
CA GLY A 60 17.21 -29.58 3.01
C GLY A 60 16.44 -29.00 1.83
N SER A 61 15.11 -29.11 1.80
CA SER A 61 14.29 -28.35 0.85
C SER A 61 14.47 -26.85 1.03
N ARG A 62 14.32 -26.08 -0.06
CA ARG A 62 14.69 -24.67 -0.11
C ARG A 62 13.71 -23.83 -0.91
N LEU A 63 13.24 -22.74 -0.31
CA LEU A 63 12.52 -21.66 -0.98
C LEU A 63 13.50 -20.53 -1.28
N THR A 64 13.66 -20.17 -2.56
CA THR A 64 14.55 -19.10 -3.02
C THR A 64 13.72 -17.99 -3.65
N LEU A 65 14.02 -16.74 -3.27
CA LEU A 65 13.55 -15.55 -3.95
C LEU A 65 14.73 -14.91 -4.69
N THR A 66 14.51 -14.54 -5.94
CA THR A 66 15.38 -13.68 -6.72
C THR A 66 14.77 -12.29 -6.74
N ALA A 67 15.54 -11.28 -6.33
CA ALA A 67 15.11 -9.90 -6.34
C ALA A 67 14.82 -9.44 -7.77
N PRO A 68 13.84 -8.54 -7.97
CA PRO A 68 13.64 -7.92 -9.27
C PRO A 68 14.79 -6.96 -9.59
N GLU A 69 14.94 -6.63 -10.87
CA GLU A 69 15.89 -5.63 -11.33
C GLU A 69 15.68 -4.29 -10.61
N GLY A 70 16.76 -3.71 -10.08
CA GLY A 70 16.72 -2.45 -9.35
C GLY A 70 16.30 -2.57 -7.88
N ALA A 71 16.26 -3.78 -7.31
CA ALA A 71 16.16 -4.00 -5.86
C ALA A 71 17.18 -5.04 -5.41
N GLU A 72 17.54 -5.02 -4.13
CA GLU A 72 18.45 -5.99 -3.49
C GLU A 72 17.73 -6.71 -2.35
N VAL A 73 18.01 -8.00 -2.13
CA VAL A 73 17.61 -8.67 -0.89
C VAL A 73 18.60 -8.34 0.22
N THR A 74 18.11 -7.83 1.34
CA THR A 74 18.99 -7.44 2.45
C THR A 74 18.89 -8.35 3.67
N ASP A 75 17.78 -9.07 3.83
CA ASP A 75 17.58 -9.93 5.00
C ASP A 75 16.51 -11.02 4.80
N THR A 76 16.60 -12.04 5.64
CA THR A 76 15.66 -13.16 5.78
C THR A 76 15.27 -13.31 7.25
N PRO A 77 14.29 -12.53 7.75
CA PRO A 77 14.08 -12.32 9.18
C PRO A 77 13.42 -13.51 9.90
N LEU A 78 12.99 -14.55 9.18
CA LEU A 78 12.48 -15.77 9.82
C LEU A 78 13.65 -16.60 10.37
N ALA A 79 14.18 -16.16 11.51
CA ALA A 79 15.06 -16.94 12.36
C ALA A 79 14.22 -17.73 13.37
N ALA A 80 14.54 -19.02 13.53
CA ALA A 80 13.79 -20.02 14.31
C ALA A 80 12.65 -20.72 13.53
N HIS A 81 12.05 -21.74 14.17
CA HIS A 81 11.04 -22.65 13.59
C HIS A 81 11.56 -23.67 12.58
N GLY A 82 12.84 -24.07 12.65
CA GLY A 82 13.39 -25.08 11.73
C GLY A 82 13.70 -24.56 10.33
N TYR A 83 13.72 -23.24 10.14
CA TYR A 83 14.19 -22.60 8.91
C TYR A 83 15.52 -21.88 9.17
N ARG A 84 16.39 -21.95 8.17
CA ARG A 84 17.59 -21.13 8.09
C ARG A 84 17.49 -20.23 6.88
N GLY A 85 17.39 -18.93 7.14
CA GLY A 85 17.50 -17.87 6.13
C GLY A 85 18.96 -17.61 5.75
N THR A 86 19.20 -17.29 4.48
CA THR A 86 20.51 -16.89 3.94
C THR A 86 20.28 -15.88 2.82
N VAL A 87 21.13 -14.87 2.73
CA VAL A 87 21.18 -13.90 1.63
C VAL A 87 22.47 -14.13 0.86
N ASP A 88 22.39 -14.17 -0.47
CA ASP A 88 23.57 -14.36 -1.32
C ASP A 88 24.47 -13.12 -1.26
N THR A 89 25.76 -13.32 -1.55
CA THR A 89 26.78 -12.26 -1.38
C THR A 89 26.58 -11.09 -2.33
N ASP A 90 26.00 -11.34 -3.50
CA ASP A 90 25.61 -10.32 -4.49
C ASP A 90 24.28 -9.63 -4.16
N ARG A 91 23.51 -10.19 -3.21
CA ARG A 91 22.18 -9.72 -2.78
C ARG A 91 21.09 -9.81 -3.86
N ASP A 92 21.35 -10.53 -4.94
CA ASP A 92 20.36 -10.76 -6.00
C ASP A 92 19.37 -11.86 -5.62
N SER A 93 19.71 -12.70 -4.64
CA SER A 93 18.79 -13.69 -4.09
C SER A 93 18.96 -13.93 -2.60
N ALA A 94 17.92 -14.52 -2.03
CA ALA A 94 17.95 -15.07 -0.69
C ALA A 94 17.11 -16.34 -0.62
N SER A 95 17.38 -17.16 0.39
CA SER A 95 16.67 -18.42 0.56
C SER A 95 16.38 -18.77 2.00
N TYR A 96 15.27 -19.48 2.20
CA TYR A 96 14.99 -20.25 3.40
C TYR A 96 15.24 -21.72 3.10
N THR A 97 16.03 -22.38 3.95
CA THR A 97 16.24 -23.83 3.93
C THR A 97 15.58 -24.46 5.14
N TRP A 98 14.77 -25.50 4.93
CA TRP A 98 14.18 -26.29 6.02
C TRP A 98 15.24 -27.20 6.65
N THR A 99 15.46 -27.09 7.96
CA THR A 99 16.46 -27.84 8.73
C THR A 99 15.84 -28.84 9.72
N GLY A 100 14.51 -28.90 9.82
CA GLY A 100 13.81 -29.79 10.76
C GLY A 100 13.66 -31.23 10.25
N ALA A 101 13.04 -32.10 11.07
CA ALA A 101 12.80 -33.50 10.74
C ALA A 101 11.83 -33.69 9.55
N ALA A 102 11.89 -34.86 8.90
CA ALA A 102 11.24 -35.15 7.61
C ALA A 102 9.71 -35.29 7.65
N ASP A 103 9.08 -35.18 8.82
CA ASP A 103 7.71 -35.69 9.03
C ASP A 103 6.64 -34.58 8.99
N GLY A 104 7.01 -33.37 8.55
CA GLY A 104 6.11 -32.21 8.47
C GLY A 104 5.74 -31.81 7.04
N ARG A 105 4.74 -30.94 6.91
CA ARG A 105 4.52 -30.11 5.70
C ARG A 105 5.13 -28.73 5.94
N PRO A 106 6.45 -28.54 5.83
CA PRO A 106 7.11 -27.29 6.23
C PRO A 106 6.52 -26.09 5.48
N TRP A 107 6.42 -26.18 4.16
CA TRP A 107 6.06 -25.05 3.30
C TRP A 107 4.55 -24.77 3.19
N HIS A 108 3.70 -25.73 3.58
CA HIS A 108 2.26 -25.70 3.31
C HIS A 108 1.53 -24.68 4.18
N GLY A 109 0.75 -23.79 3.56
CA GLY A 109 -0.07 -22.79 4.26
C GLY A 109 0.75 -21.78 5.09
N ARG A 110 2.03 -21.57 4.76
CA ARG A 110 2.93 -20.64 5.46
C ARG A 110 3.34 -19.47 4.57
N SER A 111 3.78 -18.40 5.23
CA SER A 111 4.34 -17.21 4.59
C SER A 111 5.78 -16.99 5.02
N PHE A 112 6.62 -16.63 4.06
CA PHE A 112 8.06 -16.47 4.21
C PHE A 112 8.45 -15.03 3.87
N PRO A 113 8.89 -14.24 4.88
CA PRO A 113 9.25 -12.84 4.66
C PRO A 113 10.63 -12.71 4.02
N PHE A 114 10.78 -11.89 2.99
CA PHE A 114 12.08 -11.44 2.48
C PHE A 114 12.15 -9.92 2.56
N VAL A 115 13.27 -9.38 3.02
CA VAL A 115 13.47 -7.92 3.06
C VAL A 115 14.14 -7.48 1.78
N LEU A 116 13.46 -6.65 1.00
CA LEU A 116 13.97 -6.04 -0.22
C LEU A 116 14.26 -4.56 0.02
N ALA A 117 15.41 -4.08 -0.45
CA ALA A 117 15.76 -2.67 -0.48
C ALA A 117 15.63 -2.11 -1.89
N VAL A 118 14.97 -0.95 -2.00
CA VAL A 118 14.82 -0.18 -3.24
C VAL A 118 15.73 1.05 -3.16
N PRO A 119 16.52 1.38 -4.20
CA PRO A 119 17.45 2.49 -4.16
C PRO A 119 16.73 3.83 -4.11
N ALA A 120 17.43 4.87 -3.66
CA ALA A 120 16.84 6.19 -3.41
C ALA A 120 16.44 6.95 -4.68
N ASP A 121 17.04 6.61 -5.82
CA ASP A 121 16.77 7.16 -7.15
C ASP A 121 15.69 6.38 -7.91
N ALA A 122 15.13 5.31 -7.31
CA ALA A 122 14.04 4.57 -7.90
C ALA A 122 12.83 5.48 -8.19
N VAL A 123 12.26 5.33 -9.38
CA VAL A 123 11.16 6.18 -9.85
C VAL A 123 9.84 5.64 -9.30
N PRO A 124 9.06 6.43 -8.53
CA PRO A 124 7.74 6.03 -8.04
C PRO A 124 6.80 5.59 -9.17
N GLY A 125 5.93 4.62 -8.85
CA GLY A 125 5.01 3.99 -9.79
C GLY A 125 5.64 2.94 -10.69
N THR A 126 6.97 2.77 -10.66
CA THR A 126 7.65 1.72 -11.42
C THR A 126 7.34 0.36 -10.81
N ARG A 127 6.88 -0.57 -11.63
CA ARG A 127 6.83 -1.99 -11.30
C ARG A 127 8.17 -2.60 -11.67
N LEU A 128 8.86 -3.18 -10.69
CA LEU A 128 10.16 -3.80 -10.92
C LEU A 128 9.96 -5.19 -11.52
N GLU A 129 10.75 -5.52 -12.53
CA GLU A 129 10.63 -6.74 -13.33
C GLU A 129 11.58 -7.83 -12.85
N GLY A 130 11.27 -9.09 -13.15
CA GLY A 130 12.19 -10.21 -12.91
C GLY A 130 12.14 -10.84 -11.52
N CYS A 131 11.24 -10.40 -10.62
CA CYS A 131 11.08 -11.08 -9.33
C CYS A 131 10.54 -12.51 -9.52
N ALA A 132 11.33 -13.48 -9.07
CA ALA A 132 11.01 -14.90 -9.23
C ALA A 132 11.13 -15.65 -7.92
N VAL A 133 10.27 -16.65 -7.75
CA VAL A 133 10.28 -17.55 -6.60
C VAL A 133 10.42 -18.99 -7.07
N ARG A 134 11.24 -19.76 -6.36
CA ARG A 134 11.46 -21.18 -6.65
C ARG A 134 11.49 -22.00 -5.38
N LEU A 135 10.75 -23.10 -5.36
CA LEU A 135 10.84 -24.13 -4.33
C LEU A 135 11.52 -25.39 -4.89
N THR A 136 12.54 -25.89 -4.19
CA THR A 136 13.25 -27.13 -4.53
C THR A 136 13.22 -28.12 -3.37
N ASP A 137 13.26 -29.41 -3.70
CA ASP A 137 13.48 -30.47 -2.70
C ASP A 137 14.94 -30.57 -2.26
N GLU A 138 15.24 -31.54 -1.38
CA GLU A 138 16.57 -31.79 -0.83
C GLU A 138 17.62 -32.18 -1.88
N ARG A 139 17.18 -32.65 -3.05
CA ARG A 139 18.06 -32.99 -4.18
C ARG A 139 18.23 -31.81 -5.15
N GLY A 140 17.61 -30.65 -4.86
CA GLY A 140 17.59 -29.49 -5.75
C GLY A 140 16.58 -29.62 -6.90
N THR A 141 15.74 -30.66 -6.91
CA THR A 141 14.71 -30.81 -7.94
C THR A 141 13.62 -29.77 -7.69
N ARG A 142 13.29 -29.01 -8.73
CA ARG A 142 12.25 -27.99 -8.66
C ARG A 142 10.88 -28.64 -8.39
N LYS A 143 10.17 -28.13 -7.39
CA LYS A 143 8.81 -28.56 -7.03
C LYS A 143 7.76 -27.53 -7.40
N GLU A 144 8.07 -26.25 -7.22
CA GLU A 144 7.14 -25.17 -7.53
C GLU A 144 7.88 -23.94 -8.07
N ARG A 145 7.16 -23.12 -8.83
CA ARG A 145 7.58 -21.77 -9.23
C ARG A 145 6.55 -20.74 -8.82
N GLY A 146 7.01 -19.51 -8.79
CA GLY A 146 6.20 -18.37 -8.46
C GLY A 146 6.86 -17.10 -8.93
N SER A 147 6.17 -16.00 -8.66
CA SER A 147 6.66 -14.66 -8.94
C SER A 147 6.30 -13.74 -7.77
N CYS A 148 6.88 -12.56 -7.76
CA CYS A 148 6.45 -11.52 -6.86
C CYS A 148 6.26 -10.19 -7.60
N ALA A 149 5.49 -9.28 -7.04
CA ALA A 149 5.34 -7.94 -7.56
C ALA A 149 5.93 -6.92 -6.59
N VAL A 150 6.93 -6.17 -7.03
CA VAL A 150 7.49 -5.05 -6.27
C VAL A 150 7.17 -3.77 -7.00
N THR A 151 6.47 -2.86 -6.33
CA THR A 151 6.16 -1.53 -6.87
C THR A 151 6.88 -0.46 -6.06
N VAL A 152 7.49 0.50 -6.75
CA VAL A 152 8.10 1.65 -6.09
C VAL A 152 6.99 2.61 -5.65
N GLY A 153 6.88 2.84 -4.35
CA GLY A 153 5.86 3.73 -3.78
C GLY A 153 6.19 5.21 -3.97
N LEU A 154 5.19 6.07 -3.76
CA LEU A 154 5.36 7.52 -3.78
C LEU A 154 5.57 8.02 -2.34
N PRO A 155 6.65 8.76 -2.03
CA PRO A 155 6.80 9.39 -0.72
C PRO A 155 5.64 10.36 -0.44
N GLU A 156 5.21 10.41 0.83
CA GLU A 156 4.13 11.30 1.25
C GLU A 156 4.48 12.77 0.98
N PRO A 157 3.55 13.55 0.40
CA PRO A 157 3.74 15.00 0.30
C PRO A 157 3.60 15.65 1.68
N THR A 158 4.24 16.80 1.86
CA THR A 158 4.01 17.65 3.01
C THR A 158 3.10 18.83 2.65
N LEU A 159 2.28 19.23 3.62
CA LEU A 159 1.46 20.43 3.56
C LEU A 159 1.87 21.31 4.75
N THR A 160 2.79 22.25 4.53
CA THR A 160 3.40 23.07 5.59
C THR A 160 2.84 24.48 5.65
N ARG A 161 2.17 24.93 4.57
CA ARG A 161 1.44 26.18 4.53
C ARG A 161 -0.02 25.94 4.16
N PRO A 162 -0.96 26.58 4.88
CA PRO A 162 -0.75 27.36 6.10
C PRO A 162 -0.29 26.50 7.29
N ALA A 163 0.22 27.13 8.34
CA ALA A 163 0.47 26.43 9.60
C ALA A 163 -0.87 25.97 10.22
N SER A 164 -0.87 24.80 10.85
CA SER A 164 -2.08 24.26 11.49
C SER A 164 -2.54 25.17 12.64
N GLY A 165 -3.85 25.38 12.75
CA GLY A 165 -4.50 26.15 13.82
C GLY A 165 -4.51 27.67 13.63
N VAL A 166 -3.98 28.19 12.53
CA VAL A 166 -3.98 29.65 12.29
C VAL A 166 -5.28 30.12 11.63
N ALA A 167 -5.66 31.36 11.94
CA ALA A 167 -6.77 32.03 11.26
C ALA A 167 -6.35 32.42 9.84
N LEU A 168 -7.23 32.15 8.87
CA LEU A 168 -6.97 32.37 7.45
C LEU A 168 -7.99 33.29 6.81
N GLY A 169 -7.54 34.00 5.78
CA GLY A 169 -8.45 34.57 4.78
C GLY A 169 -9.09 33.46 3.94
N ALA A 170 -10.12 33.80 3.16
CA ALA A 170 -10.89 32.83 2.38
C ALA A 170 -10.11 32.18 1.22
N ARG A 171 -8.90 32.63 0.90
CA ARG A 171 -8.04 32.12 -0.18
C ARG A 171 -6.58 32.06 0.31
N PRO A 172 -6.25 31.18 1.26
CA PRO A 172 -4.90 31.08 1.78
C PRO A 172 -3.94 30.55 0.72
N GLY A 173 -2.70 31.03 0.68
CA GLY A 173 -1.65 30.35 -0.06
C GLY A 173 -1.32 29.03 0.62
N THR A 174 -1.37 27.94 -0.14
CA THR A 174 -1.01 26.58 0.31
C THR A 174 0.31 26.16 -0.29
N GLY A 175 1.05 25.30 0.39
CA GLY A 175 2.31 24.80 -0.13
C GLY A 175 3.02 23.81 0.78
N GLY A 176 4.05 23.19 0.22
CA GLY A 176 4.89 22.22 0.91
C GLY A 176 5.86 21.55 -0.06
N THR A 177 6.13 20.28 0.20
CA THR A 177 7.02 19.44 -0.63
C THR A 177 6.29 18.21 -1.14
N ALA A 178 6.72 17.69 -2.28
CA ALA A 178 6.28 16.41 -2.83
C ALA A 178 7.40 15.85 -3.73
N TYR A 179 7.23 14.62 -4.24
CA TYR A 179 8.17 14.08 -5.22
C TYR A 179 8.27 15.00 -6.45
N PRO A 180 9.48 15.29 -6.97
CA PRO A 180 9.65 16.18 -8.12
C PRO A 180 8.79 15.78 -9.32
N GLY A 181 8.04 16.72 -9.88
CA GLY A 181 7.13 16.49 -11.00
C GLY A 181 5.79 15.83 -10.63
N ALA A 182 5.55 15.48 -9.36
CA ALA A 182 4.24 14.99 -8.92
C ALA A 182 3.16 16.07 -9.05
N GLN A 183 1.96 15.65 -9.46
CA GLN A 183 0.77 16.50 -9.44
C GLN A 183 0.21 16.50 -8.03
N VAL A 184 0.12 17.67 -7.42
CA VAL A 184 -0.45 17.89 -6.09
C VAL A 184 -1.85 18.44 -6.23
N THR A 185 -2.80 17.81 -5.55
CA THR A 185 -4.17 18.28 -5.38
C THR A 185 -4.40 18.58 -3.90
N VAL A 186 -4.78 19.82 -3.59
CA VAL A 186 -5.19 20.20 -2.24
C VAL A 186 -6.70 20.11 -2.14
N ARG A 187 -7.18 19.45 -1.09
CA ARG A 187 -8.61 19.30 -0.78
C ARG A 187 -8.94 19.96 0.55
N TYR A 188 -10.16 20.47 0.66
CA TYR A 188 -10.74 21.04 1.86
C TYR A 188 -11.93 20.22 2.34
N GLU A 189 -11.95 19.92 3.63
CA GLU A 189 -13.07 19.28 4.32
C GLU A 189 -13.64 20.27 5.34
N ASP A 190 -14.96 20.49 5.29
CA ASP A 190 -15.67 21.28 6.29
C ASP A 190 -15.91 20.41 7.52
N THR A 191 -15.49 20.91 8.69
CA THR A 191 -15.62 20.15 9.94
C THR A 191 -16.92 20.44 10.70
N GLN A 192 -17.77 21.32 10.17
CA GLN A 192 -19.10 21.59 10.72
C GLN A 192 -20.14 20.53 10.32
N ASP A 193 -19.86 19.71 9.32
CA ASP A 193 -20.72 18.59 8.92
C ASP A 193 -20.59 17.43 9.92
N ALA A 194 -21.72 16.97 10.46
CA ALA A 194 -21.80 15.93 11.48
C ALA A 194 -21.51 14.52 10.90
N GLY A 195 -20.26 14.30 10.49
CA GLY A 195 -19.75 13.02 9.99
C GLY A 195 -18.22 12.92 10.02
N VAL A 196 -17.54 13.93 10.56
CA VAL A 196 -16.08 14.12 10.50
C VAL A 196 -15.39 13.14 11.43
N THR A 197 -15.07 11.95 10.92
CA THR A 197 -14.22 10.98 11.62
C THR A 197 -12.73 11.30 11.46
N GLY A 198 -12.37 12.30 10.65
CA GLY A 198 -10.97 12.52 10.26
C GLY A 198 -10.37 11.37 9.44
N GLN A 199 -11.22 10.43 9.02
CA GLN A 199 -10.96 9.25 8.21
C GLN A 199 -12.21 8.94 7.35
N GLY A 200 -13.03 9.96 7.05
CA GLY A 200 -14.26 9.80 6.27
C GLY A 200 -13.96 9.34 4.84
N PRO A 201 -14.80 8.49 4.23
CA PRO A 201 -14.57 7.96 2.88
C PRO A 201 -14.70 9.00 1.77
N ASP A 202 -15.24 10.18 2.09
CA ASP A 202 -15.54 11.23 1.13
C ASP A 202 -14.34 12.18 0.98
N LEU A 203 -13.79 12.21 -0.23
CA LEU A 203 -12.73 13.14 -0.60
C LEU A 203 -13.25 14.57 -0.46
N GLY A 204 -12.60 15.38 0.39
CA GLY A 204 -12.89 16.81 0.50
C GLY A 204 -12.87 17.53 -0.85
N THR A 205 -13.51 18.70 -0.93
CA THR A 205 -13.62 19.45 -2.18
C THR A 205 -12.24 19.89 -2.65
N GLU A 206 -11.92 19.67 -3.92
CA GLU A 206 -10.67 20.17 -4.51
C GLU A 206 -10.67 21.70 -4.49
N VAL A 207 -9.61 22.29 -3.94
CA VAL A 207 -9.49 23.75 -3.82
C VAL A 207 -8.44 24.33 -4.74
N CYS A 208 -7.33 23.60 -4.94
CA CYS A 208 -6.33 23.96 -5.94
C CYS A 208 -5.45 22.77 -6.30
N THR A 209 -4.74 22.92 -7.42
CA THR A 209 -3.73 21.97 -7.90
C THR A 209 -2.43 22.70 -8.22
N ALA A 210 -1.33 21.98 -8.11
CA ALA A 210 0.02 22.43 -8.49
C ALA A 210 0.85 21.24 -8.95
N THR A 211 1.92 21.50 -9.69
CA THR A 211 2.96 20.49 -9.95
C THR A 211 4.18 20.81 -9.11
N ALA A 212 4.76 19.80 -8.45
CA ALA A 212 5.98 19.98 -7.69
C ALA A 212 7.16 20.29 -8.63
N GLY A 213 7.94 21.31 -8.27
CA GLY A 213 9.15 21.70 -8.97
C GLY A 213 10.23 20.62 -8.89
N ARG A 214 11.36 20.86 -9.57
CA ARG A 214 12.52 19.94 -9.54
C ARG A 214 13.12 19.77 -8.15
N ASP A 215 12.99 20.78 -7.30
CA ASP A 215 13.40 20.76 -5.89
C ASP A 215 12.33 20.16 -4.97
N GLY A 216 11.22 19.68 -5.53
CA GLY A 216 10.09 19.11 -4.80
C GLY A 216 9.15 20.17 -4.20
N THR A 217 9.44 21.46 -4.34
CA THR A 217 8.58 22.51 -3.78
C THR A 217 7.32 22.70 -4.61
N TRP A 218 6.21 22.97 -3.95
CA TRP A 218 4.95 23.30 -4.61
C TRP A 218 4.16 24.35 -3.83
N SER A 219 3.34 25.12 -4.54
CA SER A 219 2.39 26.05 -3.93
C SER A 219 1.19 26.28 -4.84
N CYS A 220 0.00 26.45 -4.26
CA CYS A 220 -1.17 26.91 -4.97
C CYS A 220 -2.03 27.86 -4.14
N VAL A 221 -2.97 28.53 -4.79
CA VAL A 221 -3.98 29.37 -4.14
C VAL A 221 -5.35 28.86 -4.57
N PRO A 222 -6.31 28.69 -3.64
CA PRO A 222 -7.66 28.28 -3.98
C PRO A 222 -8.30 29.19 -5.04
N SER A 223 -8.85 28.56 -6.09
CA SER A 223 -9.58 29.25 -7.17
C SER A 223 -10.98 29.68 -6.73
N THR A 224 -11.53 29.02 -5.70
CA THR A 224 -12.78 29.36 -5.02
C THR A 224 -12.49 29.73 -3.56
N ALA A 225 -13.30 30.62 -3.00
CA ALA A 225 -13.19 30.97 -1.59
C ALA A 225 -13.58 29.78 -0.71
N LEU A 226 -12.73 29.45 0.27
CA LEU A 226 -13.02 28.44 1.27
C LEU A 226 -14.23 28.88 2.12
N PRO A 227 -15.10 27.94 2.54
CA PRO A 227 -16.16 28.20 3.51
C PRO A 227 -15.61 28.84 4.79
N ALA A 228 -16.36 29.78 5.37
CA ALA A 228 -15.98 30.38 6.65
C ALA A 228 -16.30 29.41 7.79
N GLY A 229 -15.36 29.27 8.73
CA GLY A 229 -15.49 28.31 9.84
C GLY A 229 -14.27 27.41 9.98
N PRO A 230 -14.35 26.42 10.88
CA PRO A 230 -13.30 25.42 11.06
C PRO A 230 -13.32 24.41 9.90
N GLY A 231 -12.14 24.06 9.40
CA GLY A 231 -11.98 23.08 8.33
C GLY A 231 -10.64 22.36 8.40
N ARG A 232 -10.42 21.47 7.43
CA ARG A 232 -9.15 20.76 7.24
C ARG A 232 -8.66 20.89 5.81
N LEU A 233 -7.35 21.00 5.65
CA LEU A 233 -6.69 20.89 4.35
C LEU A 233 -5.84 19.63 4.31
N GLN A 234 -5.83 18.96 3.16
CA GLN A 234 -4.98 17.80 2.90
C GLN A 234 -4.45 17.87 1.47
N ALA A 235 -3.18 17.51 1.28
CA ALA A 235 -2.57 17.41 -0.03
C ALA A 235 -2.49 15.93 -0.45
N THR A 236 -2.85 15.65 -1.70
CA THR A 236 -2.60 14.36 -2.34
C THR A 236 -1.64 14.58 -3.48
N ALA A 237 -0.53 13.85 -3.49
CA ALA A 237 0.40 13.82 -4.61
C ALA A 237 0.10 12.58 -5.47
N SER A 238 0.12 12.75 -6.79
CA SER A 238 0.03 11.65 -7.76
C SER A 238 1.16 11.73 -8.77
N TYR A 239 1.75 10.58 -9.10
CA TYR A 239 2.84 10.45 -10.05
C TYR A 239 2.87 9.03 -10.60
N ASN A 240 2.99 8.86 -11.92
CA ASN A 240 3.07 7.55 -12.59
C ASN A 240 2.02 6.52 -12.11
N GLY A 241 0.78 6.95 -11.87
CA GLY A 241 -0.33 6.07 -11.47
C GLY A 241 -0.35 5.66 -10.00
N VAL A 242 0.62 6.07 -9.19
CA VAL A 242 0.58 5.94 -7.72
C VAL A 242 0.25 7.26 -7.05
N ALA A 243 -0.28 7.20 -5.83
CA ALA A 243 -0.62 8.37 -5.04
C ALA A 243 -0.21 8.21 -3.58
N ALA A 244 0.07 9.34 -2.92
CA ALA A 244 0.34 9.43 -1.50
C ALA A 244 -0.33 10.69 -0.94
N VAL A 245 -0.68 10.64 0.35
CA VAL A 245 -1.50 11.66 1.00
C VAL A 245 -0.71 12.25 2.16
N SER A 246 -0.79 13.57 2.32
CA SER A 246 -0.17 14.27 3.46
C SER A 246 -0.96 14.05 4.75
N GLU A 247 -0.33 14.42 5.86
CA GLU A 247 -1.07 14.77 7.07
C GLU A 247 -2.09 15.87 6.80
N GLN A 248 -3.17 15.88 7.58
CA GLN A 248 -4.17 16.93 7.57
C GLN A 248 -3.71 18.12 8.43
N ILE A 249 -3.98 19.34 7.97
CA ILE A 249 -3.82 20.54 8.80
C ILE A 249 -5.19 21.12 9.15
N TYR A 250 -5.34 21.57 10.39
CA TYR A 250 -6.54 22.24 10.86
C TYR A 250 -6.48 23.72 10.51
N VAL A 251 -7.59 24.29 10.06
CA VAL A 251 -7.67 25.69 9.67
C VAL A 251 -8.94 26.34 10.19
N VAL A 252 -8.90 27.65 10.42
CA VAL A 252 -10.09 28.46 10.73
C VAL A 252 -10.17 29.60 9.73
N VAL A 253 -11.17 29.56 8.84
CA VAL A 253 -11.38 30.58 7.81
C VAL A 253 -12.28 31.68 8.37
N GLY A 254 -11.78 32.92 8.36
CA GLY A 254 -12.55 34.08 8.82
C GLY A 254 -13.74 34.40 7.90
N LYS A 255 -14.84 34.91 8.48
CA LYS A 255 -15.94 35.49 7.70
C LYS A 255 -15.43 36.76 6.98
N ARG A 256 -15.74 36.93 5.70
CA ARG A 256 -15.47 38.19 4.98
C ARG A 256 -16.17 39.32 5.74
N ARG A 257 -15.42 40.35 6.13
CA ARG A 257 -15.98 41.62 6.59
C ARG A 257 -16.45 42.44 5.39
#